data_AF-A0A2T5ERY1-F1
#
_entry.id   AF-A0A2T5ERY1-F1
#
_cell.length_a   1.000
_cell.length_b   1.000
_cell.length_c   1.000
_cell.angle_alpha   90.00
_cell.angle_beta   90.00
_cell.angle_gamma   90.00
#
_symmetry.space_group_name_H-M   'P 1'
#
loop_
_entity.id
_entity.type
_entity.pdbx_description
1 polymer ?
#
loop_
_entity_poly.entity_id
_entity_poly.type
_entity_poly.pdbx_seq_one_letter_code
_entity_poly.pdbx_strand_id
1 'polypeptide(L)' 'MAKTHFHSEPQQRWFKPSLTTGIKGAQYASLLGSRVAGARGMVAFGALGFLAGAVIGGVIEETDVI' A
#
# COMPACT_ATOMS: atom_id res chain seq x y z
N MET A 1 -39.87 -2.00 -12.37
CA MET A 1 -38.67 -2.37 -11.58
C MET A 1 -37.61 -1.32 -11.86
N ALA A 2 -37.41 -0.36 -10.97
CA ALA A 2 -36.46 0.74 -11.17
C ALA A 2 -35.04 0.18 -11.05
N LYS A 3 -34.28 0.18 -12.16
CA LYS A 3 -32.84 -0.09 -12.14
C LYS A 3 -32.16 1.12 -11.49
N THR A 4 -31.87 1.02 -10.19
CA THR A 4 -31.00 1.96 -9.50
C THR A 4 -29.58 1.76 -10.01
N HIS A 5 -29.18 2.56 -11.00
CA HIS A 5 -27.78 2.76 -11.31
C HIS A 5 -27.16 3.50 -10.12
N PHE A 6 -26.53 2.75 -9.22
CA PHE A 6 -25.60 3.29 -8.24
C PHE A 6 -24.44 3.92 -9.03
N HIS A 7 -24.56 5.21 -9.37
CA HIS A 7 -23.39 6.02 -9.67
C HIS A 7 -22.65 6.15 -8.35
N SER A 8 -21.66 5.27 -8.13
CA SER A 8 -20.70 5.45 -7.04
C SER A 8 -19.94 6.74 -7.33
N GLU A 9 -20.31 7.81 -6.64
CA GLU A 9 -19.62 9.09 -6.75
C GLU A 9 -18.12 8.88 -6.49
N PRO A 10 -17.24 9.50 -7.31
CA PRO A 10 -15.80 9.51 -7.05
C PRO A 10 -15.46 10.02 -5.64
N GLN A 11 -16.35 10.85 -5.06
CA GLN A 11 -16.21 11.44 -3.74
C GLN A 11 -16.33 10.43 -2.57
N GLN A 12 -16.82 9.20 -2.81
CA GLN A 12 -16.88 8.15 -1.78
C GLN A 12 -15.87 7.01 -2.00
N ARG A 13 -14.78 7.28 -2.71
CA ARG A 13 -13.69 6.31 -2.83
C ARG A 13 -12.86 6.34 -1.54
N TRP A 14 -13.12 5.37 -0.66
CA TRP A 14 -12.28 5.11 0.50
C TRP A 14 -10.87 4.75 0.03
N PHE A 15 -9.85 5.32 0.69
CA PHE A 15 -8.45 5.06 0.38
C PHE A 15 -8.19 3.54 0.32
N LYS A 16 -7.73 3.06 -0.84
CA LYS A 16 -7.39 1.64 -1.02
C LYS A 16 -5.87 1.46 -0.96
N PRO A 17 -5.30 0.98 0.16
CA PRO A 17 -3.88 0.65 0.21
C PRO A 17 -3.54 -0.45 -0.81
N SER A 18 -2.42 -0.29 -1.50
CA SER A 18 -1.95 -1.26 -2.49
C SER A 18 -1.19 -2.40 -1.82
N LEU A 19 -1.80 -3.58 -1.78
CA LEU A 19 -1.18 -4.77 -1.18
C LEU A 19 0.13 -5.15 -1.90
N THR A 20 0.13 -5.06 -3.24
CA THR A 20 1.28 -5.46 -4.07
C THR A 20 2.48 -4.54 -3.85
N THR A 21 2.25 -3.23 -3.77
CA THR A 21 3.29 -2.23 -3.50
C THR A 21 3.75 -2.31 -2.05
N GLY A 22 2.84 -2.60 -1.12
CA GLY A 22 3.17 -2.91 0.27
C GLY A 22 4.12 -4.11 0.38
N ILE A 23 3.83 -5.24 -0.27
CA ILE A 23 4.71 -6.42 -0.25
C ILE A 23 6.10 -6.09 -0.82
N LYS A 24 6.17 -5.35 -1.93
CA LYS A 24 7.46 -4.89 -2.50
C LYS A 24 8.22 -4.02 -1.50
N GLY A 25 7.55 -3.03 -0.90
CA GLY A 25 8.14 -2.16 0.12
C GLY A 25 8.67 -2.94 1.31
N ALA A 26 7.92 -3.94 1.78
CA ALA A 26 8.32 -4.85 2.86
C ALA A 26 9.58 -5.62 2.52
N GLN A 27 9.69 -6.17 1.29
CA GLN A 27 10.85 -6.93 0.85
C GLN A 27 12.11 -6.06 0.81
N TYR A 28 12.05 -4.87 0.20
CA TYR A 28 13.19 -3.96 0.13
C TYR A 28 13.63 -3.48 1.51
N ALA A 29 12.68 -3.09 2.35
CA ALA A 29 12.98 -2.58 3.69
C ALA A 29 13.47 -3.70 4.62
N SER A 30 12.94 -4.92 4.52
CA SER A 30 13.45 -6.08 5.27
C SER A 30 14.91 -6.39 4.92
N LEU A 31 15.26 -6.35 3.63
CA LEU A 31 16.63 -6.50 3.15
C LEU A 31 17.53 -5.41 3.72
N LEU A 32 17.10 -4.15 3.69
CA LEU A 32 17.86 -3.05 4.29
C LEU A 32 18.02 -3.22 5.80
N GLY A 33 16.94 -3.53 6.51
CA GLY A 33 16.93 -3.74 7.96
C GLY A 33 17.84 -4.87 8.40
N SER A 34 17.92 -5.95 7.62
CA SER A 34 18.84 -7.05 7.87
C SER A 34 20.32 -6.63 7.83
N ARG A 35 20.66 -5.68 6.94
CA ARG A 35 22.02 -5.17 6.79
C ARG A 35 22.39 -4.16 7.87
N VAL A 36 21.43 -3.39 8.36
CA VAL A 36 21.66 -2.31 9.33
C VAL A 36 21.61 -2.81 10.77
N ALA A 37 20.65 -3.67 11.10
CA ALA A 37 20.38 -4.07 12.49
C ALA A 37 20.05 -5.57 12.65
N GLY A 38 20.47 -6.40 11.70
CA GLY A 38 20.30 -7.85 11.73
C GLY A 38 18.83 -8.28 11.73
N ALA A 39 18.54 -9.42 12.36
CA ALA A 39 17.21 -10.04 12.33
C ALA A 39 16.10 -9.14 12.92
N ARG A 40 16.40 -8.35 13.96
CA ARG A 40 15.44 -7.39 14.54
C ARG A 40 15.17 -6.22 13.58
N GLY A 41 16.21 -5.73 12.92
CA GLY A 41 16.07 -4.72 11.87
C GLY A 41 15.23 -5.20 10.70
N MET A 42 15.39 -6.45 10.27
CA MET A 42 14.62 -7.04 9.18
C MET A 42 13.10 -6.92 9.43
N VAL A 43 12.62 -7.29 10.62
CA VAL A 43 11.19 -7.26 10.95
C VAL A 43 10.67 -5.83 11.07
N ALA A 44 11.38 -4.97 11.79
CA ALA A 44 10.95 -3.58 12.01
C ALA A 44 10.91 -2.79 10.70
N PHE A 45 11.97 -2.90 9.89
CA PHE A 45 12.01 -2.21 8.59
C PHE A 45 11.03 -2.84 7.61
N GLY A 46 10.85 -4.16 7.61
CA GLY A 46 9.84 -4.84 6.78
C GLY A 46 8.43 -4.33 7.02
N ALA A 47 8.03 -4.18 8.29
CA ALA A 47 6.72 -3.63 8.65
C ALA A 47 6.56 -2.16 8.21
N LEU A 48 7.59 -1.33 8.42
CA LEU A 48 7.59 0.06 7.98
C LEU A 48 7.54 0.18 6.45
N GLY A 49 8.31 -0.63 5.74
CA GLY A 49 8.33 -0.69 4.29
C GLY A 49 6.99 -1.18 3.72
N PHE A 50 6.32 -2.12 4.39
CA PHE A 50 4.98 -2.54 4.02
C PHE A 50 3.98 -1.40 4.08
N LEU A 51 3.93 -0.69 5.21
CA LEU A 51 3.00 0.43 5.40
C LEU A 51 3.28 1.56 4.41
N ALA A 52 4.55 1.95 4.26
CA ALA A 52 4.93 3.00 3.31
C ALA A 52 4.59 2.60 1.86
N GLY A 53 4.94 1.37 1.45
CA GLY A 53 4.62 0.86 0.11
C GLY A 53 3.13 0.76 -0.15
N ALA A 54 2.35 0.32 0.83
CA ALA A 54 0.90 0.19 0.69
C ALA A 54 0.21 1.55 0.56
N VAL A 55 0.69 2.55 1.31
CA VAL A 55 0.19 3.92 1.21
C VAL A 55 0.54 4.52 -0.16
N ILE A 56 1.81 4.49 -0.54
CA ILE A 56 2.29 5.09 -1.79
C ILE A 56 1.62 4.42 -2.99
N GLY A 57 1.57 3.08 -3.03
CA GLY A 57 0.92 2.36 -4.12
C GLY A 57 -0.58 2.64 -4.19
N GLY A 58 -1.25 2.76 -3.04
CA GLY A 58 -2.67 3.10 -3.00
C GLY A 58 -2.95 4.49 -3.58
N VAL A 59 -2.09 5.48 -3.27
CA VAL A 59 -2.19 6.83 -3.85
C VAL A 59 -1.93 6.80 -5.36
N ILE A 60 -0.91 6.08 -5.82
CA ILE A 60 -0.61 5.96 -7.26
C ILE A 60 -1.80 5.32 -8.00
N GLU A 61 -2.34 4.21 -7.48
CA GLU A 61 -3.51 3.52 -8.05
C GLU A 61 -4.79 4.37 -8.03
N GLU A 62 -4.90 5.35 -7.14
CA GLU A 62 -6.01 6.29 -7.14
C GLU A 62 -5.81 7.42 -8.16
N THR A 63 -4.58 7.94 -8.29
CA THR A 63 -4.27 8.96 -9.29
C THR A 63 -4.32 8.45 -10.73
N ASP A 64 -4.01 7.17 -10.97
CA ASP A 64 -4.02 6.56 -12.31
C ASP A 64 -5.45 6.28 -12.84
N VAL A 65 -6.47 6.44 -11.98
CA VAL A 65 -7.88 6.25 -12.34
C VAL A 65 -8.59 7.59 -12.65
N ILE A 66 -7.88 8.73 -12.50
CA ILE A 66 -8.38 10.08 -12.83
C ILE A 66 -7.84 10.49 -14.19
#